data_AF-A0A4R4KT97-F1
#
_entry.id   AF-A0A4R4KT97-F1
#
_cell.length_a   1.000
_cell.length_b   1.000
_cell.length_c   1.000
_cell.angle_alpha   90.00
_cell.angle_beta   90.00
_cell.angle_gamma   90.00
#
_symmetry.space_group_name_H-M   'P 1'
#
loop_
_entity.id
_entity.type
_entity.pdbx_description
1 polymer ?
#
loop_
_entity_poly.entity_id
_entity_poly.type
_entity_poly.pdbx_seq_one_letter_code
_entity_poly.pdbx_strand_id
1 'polypeptide(L)'
;VEAEGAGWHRRVRLDRGGDGWRVTTGEEGDLGAALRASGHPPAGLPGTDDPGRLYEALDVDLSGSPLFNTLPIRRLGLAGAASSTAHRITVAWVLVPSLTVVPAEQVYTALGLDRVGFASGTFRAELTLDDDGFVTHYPGLAERADAG
;
A
#
# COMPACT_ATOMS: atom_id res chain seq x y z
N VAL A 1 2.72 -5.01 10.50
CA VAL A 1 3.10 -5.94 9.43
C VAL A 1 4.37 -6.64 9.87
N GLU A 2 4.44 -7.94 9.63
CA GLU A 2 5.63 -8.75 9.88
C GLU A 2 6.01 -9.48 8.59
N ALA A 3 7.29 -9.72 8.39
CA ALA A 3 7.83 -10.52 7.31
C ALA A 3 9.00 -11.33 7.86
N GLU A 4 9.14 -12.57 7.42
CA GLU A 4 10.18 -13.48 7.91
C GLU A 4 10.56 -14.51 6.84
N GLY A 5 11.73 -15.11 7.01
CA GLY A 5 12.23 -16.19 6.16
C GLY A 5 13.73 -16.41 6.40
N ALA A 6 14.27 -17.57 6.03
CA ALA A 6 15.72 -17.83 6.06
C ALA A 6 16.48 -17.36 7.34
N GLY A 7 15.83 -17.44 8.51
CA GLY A 7 16.41 -17.04 9.80
C GLY A 7 16.40 -15.53 10.11
N TRP A 8 15.79 -14.70 9.26
CA TRP A 8 15.51 -13.29 9.54
C TRP A 8 14.02 -13.06 9.83
N HIS A 9 13.73 -12.06 10.65
CA HIS A 9 12.39 -11.54 10.95
C HIS A 9 12.44 -10.02 10.98
N ARG A 10 11.42 -9.37 10.41
CA ARG A 10 11.22 -7.93 10.51
C ARG A 10 9.79 -7.62 10.87
N ARG A 11 9.62 -6.54 11.64
CA ARG A 11 8.33 -5.95 11.99
C ARG A 11 8.34 -4.47 11.67
N VAL A 12 7.22 -3.98 11.14
CA VAL A 12 6.89 -2.55 11.15
C VAL A 12 5.48 -2.36 11.68
N ARG A 13 5.31 -1.35 12.53
CA ARG A 13 4.02 -0.90 13.04
C ARG A 13 3.88 0.59 12.75
N LEU A 14 2.75 0.95 12.15
CA LEU A 14 2.37 2.31 11.85
C LEU A 14 1.16 2.66 12.71
N ASP A 15 1.31 3.67 13.57
CA ASP A 15 0.23 4.22 14.38
C ASP A 15 -0.02 5.67 13.94
N ARG A 16 -1.25 6.01 13.52
CA ARG A 16 -1.60 7.37 13.13
C ARG A 16 -2.08 8.18 14.33
N GLY A 17 -1.41 9.29 14.61
CA GLY A 17 -1.86 10.32 15.56
C GLY A 17 -2.29 11.61 14.84
N GLY A 18 -2.59 12.65 15.62
CA GLY A 18 -2.92 13.98 15.09
C GLY A 18 -1.78 14.62 14.28
N ASP A 19 -0.53 14.28 14.61
CA ASP A 19 0.68 14.84 13.98
C ASP A 19 1.26 13.94 12.87
N GLY A 20 0.50 12.94 12.40
CA GLY A 20 0.91 12.03 11.33
C GLY A 20 1.21 10.60 11.78
N TRP A 21 1.97 9.86 10.97
CA TRP A 21 2.31 8.46 11.22
C TRP A 21 3.54 8.32 12.13
N ARG A 22 3.38 7.58 13.23
CA ARG A 22 4.50 7.04 14.01
C ARG A 22 4.85 5.65 13.46
N VAL A 23 6.11 5.47 13.08
CA VAL A 23 6.63 4.19 12.58
C VAL A 23 7.55 3.59 13.64
N THR A 24 7.27 2.37 14.05
CA THR A 24 8.13 1.58 14.96
C THR A 24 8.52 0.28 14.29
N THR A 25 9.77 -0.16 14.50
CA THR A 25 10.37 -1.27 13.77
C THR A 25 11.04 -2.27 14.71
N GLY A 26 11.18 -3.50 14.23
CA GLY A 26 12.00 -4.53 14.83
C GLY A 26 12.67 -5.34 13.73
N GLU A 27 13.89 -5.80 13.98
CA GLU A 27 14.66 -6.63 13.07
C GLU A 27 15.49 -7.64 13.87
N GLU A 28 15.37 -8.91 13.50
CA GLU A 28 16.17 -10.02 13.99
C GLU A 28 16.78 -10.76 12.79
N GLY A 29 18.03 -11.22 12.92
CA GLY A 29 18.77 -11.82 11.81
C GLY A 29 19.26 -10.80 10.77
N ASP A 30 19.49 -11.24 9.53
CA ASP A 30 20.02 -10.39 8.44
C ASP A 30 19.32 -10.70 7.11
N LEU A 31 18.27 -9.93 6.79
CA LEU A 31 17.60 -9.99 5.49
C LEU A 31 18.57 -9.68 4.33
N GLY A 32 19.51 -8.75 4.53
CA GLY A 32 20.48 -8.37 3.51
C GLY A 32 21.39 -9.53 3.12
N ALA A 33 21.86 -10.31 4.09
CA ALA A 33 22.62 -11.54 3.84
C ALA A 33 21.78 -12.58 3.11
N ALA A 34 20.52 -12.80 3.50
CA ALA A 34 19.62 -13.75 2.85
C ALA A 34 19.33 -13.37 1.38
N LEU A 35 19.12 -12.08 1.09
CA LEU A 35 18.93 -11.57 -0.26
C LEU A 35 20.19 -11.75 -1.12
N ARG A 36 21.37 -11.40 -0.58
CA ARG A 36 22.66 -11.58 -1.28
C ARG A 36 22.95 -13.04 -1.59
N ALA A 37 22.70 -13.95 -0.63
CA ALA A 37 22.85 -15.39 -0.84
C ALA A 37 21.94 -15.90 -1.97
N SER A 38 20.83 -15.21 -2.22
CA SER A 38 19.88 -15.50 -3.30
C SER A 38 20.12 -14.66 -4.56
N GLY A 39 21.25 -13.96 -4.68
CA GLY A 39 21.60 -13.15 -5.86
C GLY A 39 20.86 -11.82 -6.01
N HIS A 40 20.19 -11.35 -4.95
CA HIS A 40 19.44 -10.09 -4.95
C HIS A 40 20.23 -8.97 -4.23
N PRO A 41 20.03 -7.70 -4.60
CA PRO A 41 20.57 -6.59 -3.83
C PRO A 41 19.99 -6.58 -2.41
N PRO A 42 20.74 -6.05 -1.42
CA PRO A 42 20.21 -5.91 -0.07
C PRO A 42 19.02 -4.93 -0.05
N ALA A 43 18.07 -5.20 0.83
CA ALA A 43 16.96 -4.31 1.10
C ALA A 43 17.37 -3.14 2.01
N GLY A 44 16.63 -2.03 1.93
CA GLY A 44 16.71 -0.96 2.92
C GLY A 44 16.30 -1.45 4.31
N LEU A 45 16.58 -0.66 5.36
CA LEU A 45 16.11 -0.94 6.71
C LEU A 45 14.57 -0.91 6.79
N PRO A 46 13.95 -1.64 7.74
CA PRO A 46 12.52 -1.50 7.97
C PRO A 46 12.20 -0.10 8.50
N GLY A 47 10.98 0.36 8.23
CA GLY A 47 10.52 1.70 8.63
C GLY A 47 10.89 2.78 7.61
N THR A 48 10.97 4.01 8.08
CA THR A 48 11.21 5.20 7.25
C THR A 48 12.43 5.96 7.76
N ASP A 49 13.23 6.49 6.85
CA ASP A 49 14.39 7.34 7.15
C ASP A 49 14.00 8.81 7.37
N ASP A 50 12.87 9.23 6.80
CA ASP A 50 12.32 10.58 6.92
C ASP A 50 10.81 10.54 7.21
N PRO A 51 10.41 10.45 8.50
CA PRO A 51 9.01 10.45 8.90
C PRO A 51 8.23 11.71 8.46
N GLY A 52 8.92 12.84 8.25
CA GLY A 52 8.29 14.09 7.83
C GLY A 52 7.61 13.97 6.47
N ARG A 53 8.13 13.11 5.59
CA ARG A 53 7.53 12.84 4.28
C ARG A 53 6.23 12.05 4.33
N LEU A 54 5.88 11.48 5.48
CA LEU A 54 4.63 10.76 5.70
C LEU A 54 3.54 11.65 6.33
N TYR A 55 3.81 12.93 6.61
CA TYR A 55 2.87 13.81 7.30
C TYR A 55 1.53 13.94 6.57
N GLU A 56 1.59 14.16 5.25
CA GLU A 56 0.40 14.29 4.39
C GLU A 56 -0.29 12.96 4.10
N ALA A 57 0.36 11.82 4.37
CA ALA A 57 -0.22 10.53 4.09
C ALA A 57 -1.37 10.26 5.06
N LEU A 58 -2.60 10.13 4.55
CA LEU A 58 -3.77 9.79 5.36
C LEU A 58 -4.02 8.28 5.42
N ASP A 59 -3.61 7.56 4.38
CA ASP A 59 -3.82 6.13 4.21
C ASP A 59 -2.48 5.39 4.19
N VAL A 60 -2.51 4.11 4.55
CA VAL A 60 -1.40 3.16 4.35
C VAL A 60 -1.67 2.37 3.08
N ASP A 61 -0.61 1.97 2.40
CA ASP A 61 -0.65 0.99 1.33
C ASP A 61 0.34 -0.14 1.62
N LEU A 62 -0.03 -1.38 1.36
CA LEU A 62 0.85 -2.55 1.49
C LEU A 62 1.10 -3.12 0.10
N SER A 63 2.37 -3.20 -0.31
CA SER A 63 2.74 -3.75 -1.61
C SER A 63 2.06 -5.08 -1.89
N GLY A 64 1.37 -5.15 -3.03
CA GLY A 64 0.72 -6.37 -3.51
C GLY A 64 -0.64 -6.66 -2.90
N SER A 65 -1.23 -5.73 -2.12
CA SER A 65 -2.51 -5.95 -1.47
C SER A 65 -3.60 -4.98 -1.97
N PRO A 66 -4.58 -5.43 -2.76
CA PRO A 66 -5.67 -4.57 -3.26
C PRO A 66 -6.57 -4.03 -2.14
N LEU A 67 -6.58 -4.68 -0.97
CA LEU A 67 -7.38 -4.26 0.19
C LEU A 67 -7.07 -2.82 0.64
N PHE A 68 -5.82 -2.37 0.49
CA PHE A 68 -5.44 -1.04 0.94
C PHE A 68 -5.91 0.07 0.00
N ASN A 69 -6.26 -0.24 -1.26
CA ASN A 69 -6.93 0.71 -2.16
C ASN A 69 -8.33 1.08 -1.66
N THR A 70 -9.00 0.23 -0.88
CA THR A 70 -10.33 0.51 -0.31
C THR A 70 -10.32 1.70 0.64
N LEU A 71 -9.22 1.95 1.36
CA LEU A 71 -9.10 3.06 2.30
C LEU A 71 -9.29 4.43 1.61
N PRO A 72 -8.49 4.81 0.61
CA PRO A 72 -8.68 6.07 -0.10
C PRO A 72 -9.98 6.09 -0.92
N ILE A 73 -10.41 4.96 -1.52
CA ILE A 73 -11.66 4.89 -2.27
C ILE A 73 -12.85 5.31 -1.41
N ARG A 74 -12.95 4.78 -0.19
CA ARG A 74 -14.01 5.15 0.76
C ARG A 74 -13.84 6.56 1.29
N ARG A 75 -12.62 6.93 1.70
CA ARG A 75 -12.34 8.27 2.26
C ARG A 75 -12.63 9.40 1.27
N LEU A 76 -12.39 9.16 -0.02
CA LEU A 76 -12.65 10.11 -1.10
C LEU A 76 -14.09 10.03 -1.65
N GLY A 77 -14.90 9.06 -1.20
CA GLY A 77 -16.28 8.89 -1.66
C GLY A 77 -16.40 8.45 -3.12
N LEU A 78 -15.48 7.61 -3.60
CA LEU A 78 -15.45 7.19 -5.01
C LEU A 78 -16.35 5.98 -5.30
N ALA A 79 -16.63 5.15 -4.30
CA ALA A 79 -17.59 4.06 -4.41
C ALA A 79 -19.01 4.63 -4.59
N GLY A 80 -19.72 4.20 -5.64
CA GLY A 80 -21.06 4.71 -5.99
C GLY A 80 -21.07 6.07 -6.70
N ALA A 81 -19.91 6.68 -6.95
CA ALA A 81 -19.84 7.94 -7.69
C ALA A 81 -19.96 7.68 -9.20
N ALA A 82 -20.82 8.42 -9.91
CA ALA A 82 -20.98 8.27 -11.36
C ALA A 82 -19.71 8.66 -12.14
N SER A 83 -18.99 9.68 -11.66
CA SER A 83 -17.69 10.13 -12.19
C SER A 83 -17.07 11.12 -11.21
N SER A 84 -15.75 11.32 -11.27
CA SER A 84 -15.06 12.37 -10.52
C SER A 84 -13.92 12.99 -11.34
N THR A 85 -13.40 14.13 -10.85
CA THR A 85 -12.06 14.58 -11.24
C THR A 85 -10.99 13.68 -10.61
N ALA A 86 -9.74 13.82 -11.05
CA ALA A 86 -8.62 13.07 -10.48
C ALA A 86 -8.28 13.56 -9.06
N HIS A 87 -8.24 12.63 -8.10
CA HIS A 87 -7.83 12.87 -6.72
C HIS A 87 -6.41 12.37 -6.53
N ARG A 88 -5.46 13.29 -6.34
CA ARG A 88 -4.06 12.98 -6.01
C ARG A 88 -3.89 12.93 -4.49
N ILE A 89 -3.30 11.84 -4.00
CA ILE A 89 -3.04 11.64 -2.58
C ILE A 89 -1.62 11.09 -2.38
N THR A 90 -1.09 11.29 -1.17
CA THR A 90 0.09 10.58 -0.69
C THR A 90 -0.34 9.46 0.24
N VAL A 91 0.27 8.29 0.12
CA VAL A 91 0.08 7.15 1.05
C VAL A 91 1.40 6.77 1.71
N ALA A 92 1.32 6.19 2.90
CA ALA A 92 2.45 5.53 3.55
C ALA A 92 2.58 4.11 2.99
N TRP A 93 3.42 3.93 1.97
CA TRP A 93 3.57 2.67 1.25
C TRP A 93 4.61 1.77 1.93
N VAL A 94 4.15 0.60 2.38
CA VAL A 94 4.96 -0.43 3.03
C VAL A 94 5.40 -1.44 1.99
N LEU A 95 6.70 -1.49 1.72
CA LEU A 95 7.33 -2.44 0.82
C LEU A 95 7.52 -3.80 1.48
N VAL A 96 7.28 -4.89 0.75
CA VAL A 96 7.51 -6.27 1.22
C VAL A 96 8.59 -6.90 0.31
N PRO A 97 9.55 -7.68 0.86
CA PRO A 97 9.71 -8.07 2.26
C PRO A 97 10.50 -7.08 3.13
N SER A 98 11.00 -5.98 2.59
CA SER A 98 11.91 -5.08 3.33
C SER A 98 11.28 -4.42 4.55
N LEU A 99 9.96 -4.20 4.52
CA LEU A 99 9.18 -3.38 5.45
C LEU A 99 9.66 -1.93 5.52
N THR A 100 10.31 -1.45 4.46
CA THR A 100 10.58 -0.03 4.26
C THR A 100 9.27 0.70 3.99
N VAL A 101 9.10 1.86 4.62
CA VAL A 101 7.92 2.71 4.51
C VAL A 101 8.31 3.98 3.79
N VAL A 102 7.73 4.18 2.61
CA VAL A 102 8.03 5.32 1.73
C VAL A 102 6.75 6.07 1.39
N PRO A 103 6.80 7.40 1.19
CA PRO A 103 5.68 8.11 0.61
C PRO A 103 5.49 7.69 -0.86
N ALA A 104 4.25 7.43 -1.25
CA ALA A 104 3.90 7.19 -2.64
C ALA A 104 2.75 8.09 -3.07
N GLU A 105 2.91 8.77 -4.21
CA GLU A 105 1.81 9.50 -4.84
C GLU A 105 0.92 8.51 -5.59
N GLN A 106 -0.38 8.60 -5.33
CA GLN A 106 -1.42 7.83 -6.02
C GLN A 106 -2.50 8.75 -6.53
N VAL A 107 -3.10 8.37 -7.66
CA VAL A 107 -4.20 9.10 -8.27
C VAL A 107 -5.40 8.17 -8.43
N TYR A 108 -6.55 8.62 -7.94
CA TYR A 108 -7.82 7.90 -8.05
C TYR A 108 -8.87 8.75 -8.77
N THR A 109 -9.64 8.13 -9.65
CA THR A 109 -10.73 8.78 -10.40
C THR A 109 -11.92 7.84 -10.46
N ALA A 110 -13.11 8.27 -10.06
CA ALA A 110 -14.33 7.49 -10.29
C ALA A 110 -14.67 7.48 -11.79
N LEU A 111 -14.88 6.28 -12.34
CA LEU A 111 -15.21 6.03 -13.75
C LEU A 111 -16.64 5.49 -13.92
N GLY A 112 -17.32 5.22 -12.81
CA GLY A 112 -18.67 4.65 -12.74
C GLY A 112 -18.95 4.18 -11.33
N LEU A 113 -20.18 3.70 -11.08
CA LEU A 113 -20.66 3.35 -9.74
C LEU A 113 -19.78 2.32 -9.02
N ASP A 114 -19.19 1.40 -9.77
CA ASP A 114 -18.37 0.27 -9.30
C ASP A 114 -16.95 0.28 -9.89
N ARG A 115 -16.53 1.39 -10.51
CA ARG A 115 -15.26 1.47 -11.26
C ARG A 115 -14.42 2.66 -10.85
N VAL A 116 -13.16 2.40 -10.53
CA VAL A 116 -12.18 3.44 -10.15
C VAL A 116 -10.92 3.28 -10.97
N GLY A 117 -10.50 4.34 -11.66
CA GLY A 117 -9.18 4.44 -12.26
C GLY A 117 -8.13 4.70 -11.18
N PHE A 118 -7.05 3.93 -11.21
CA PHE A 118 -5.91 4.04 -10.31
C PHE A 118 -4.63 4.33 -11.12
N ALA A 119 -3.77 5.21 -10.61
CA ALA A 119 -2.43 5.41 -11.15
C ALA A 119 -1.39 5.66 -10.07
N SER A 120 -0.18 5.15 -10.31
CA SER A 120 1.01 5.36 -9.47
C SER A 120 2.24 5.42 -10.38
N GLY A 121 2.88 6.58 -10.48
CA GLY A 121 3.93 6.83 -11.46
C GLY A 121 3.44 6.59 -12.90
N THR A 122 4.10 5.67 -13.62
CA THR A 122 3.71 5.26 -14.99
C THR A 122 2.66 4.15 -15.02
N PHE A 123 2.41 3.49 -13.89
CA PHE A 123 1.44 2.41 -13.79
C PHE A 123 0.00 2.96 -13.76
N ARG A 124 -0.90 2.26 -14.45
CA ARG A 124 -2.35 2.54 -14.46
C ARG A 124 -3.15 1.24 -14.41
N ALA A 125 -4.28 1.26 -13.71
CA ALA A 125 -5.24 0.17 -13.67
C ALA A 125 -6.67 0.71 -13.53
N GLU A 126 -7.64 -0.07 -13.98
CA GLU A 126 -9.05 0.15 -13.65
C GLU A 126 -9.50 -0.91 -12.65
N LEU A 127 -9.92 -0.46 -11.48
CA LEU A 127 -10.35 -1.30 -10.38
C LEU A 127 -11.86 -1.49 -10.47
N THR A 128 -12.32 -2.72 -10.21
CA THR A 128 -13.74 -3.00 -10.00
C THR A 128 -14.00 -3.16 -8.51
N LEU A 129 -15.12 -2.62 -8.05
CA LEU A 129 -15.52 -2.58 -6.65
C LEU A 129 -16.78 -3.41 -6.39
N ASP A 130 -17.03 -3.74 -5.14
CA ASP A 130 -18.38 -4.11 -4.68
C ASP A 130 -19.11 -2.90 -4.08
N ASP A 131 -20.35 -3.14 -3.63
CA ASP A 131 -21.21 -2.12 -3.03
C ASP A 131 -20.63 -1.51 -1.74
N ASP A 132 -19.73 -2.23 -1.07
CA ASP A 132 -19.01 -1.77 0.11
C ASP A 132 -17.73 -0.99 -0.26
N GLY A 133 -17.36 -0.90 -1.54
CA GLY A 133 -16.14 -0.24 -2.00
C GLY A 133 -14.86 -1.08 -1.83
N PHE A 134 -14.97 -2.39 -1.62
CA PHE A 134 -13.84 -3.30 -1.68
C PHE A 134 -13.46 -3.61 -3.13
N VAL A 135 -12.16 -3.67 -3.41
CA VAL A 135 -11.67 -4.06 -4.73
C VAL A 135 -11.94 -5.55 -4.97
N THR A 136 -12.70 -5.84 -6.02
CA THR A 136 -13.06 -7.20 -6.45
C THR A 136 -12.21 -7.69 -7.61
N HIS A 137 -11.74 -6.77 -8.45
CA HIS A 137 -10.83 -7.06 -9.54
C HIS A 137 -9.77 -5.95 -9.65
N TYR A 138 -8.51 -6.36 -9.62
CA TYR A 138 -7.34 -5.53 -9.86
C TYR A 138 -6.51 -6.20 -10.98
N PRO A 139 -6.57 -5.69 -12.22
CA PRO A 139 -5.90 -6.30 -13.36
C PRO A 139 -4.41 -6.58 -13.11
N GLY A 140 -4.00 -7.83 -13.31
CA GLY A 140 -2.62 -8.27 -13.14
C GLY A 140 -2.13 -8.41 -11.68
N LEU A 141 -3.00 -8.18 -10.69
CA LEU A 141 -2.64 -8.31 -9.28
C LEU A 141 -3.55 -9.25 -8.50
N ALA A 142 -4.87 -9.09 -8.59
CA ALA A 142 -5.80 -9.80 -7.73
C ALA A 142 -7.21 -9.90 -8.30
N GLU A 143 -7.90 -10.97 -7.90
CA GLU A 143 -9.31 -11.19 -8.10
C GLU A 143 -9.89 -11.72 -6.79
N ARG A 144 -11.09 -11.27 -6.42
CA ARG A 144 -11.76 -11.72 -5.20
C ARG A 144 -12.16 -13.18 -5.36
N ALA A 145 -11.73 -14.02 -4.42
CA ALA A 145 -12.17 -15.40 -4.36
C ALA A 145 -13.65 -15.50 -3.97
N ASP A 146 -14.36 -16.47 -4.54
CA ASP A 146 -15.71 -16.81 -4.11
C ASP A 146 -15.70 -17.32 -2.66
N ALA A 147 -16.74 -17.00 -1.90
CA ALA A 147 -16.99 -17.64 -0.62
C ALA A 147 -17.42 -19.10 -0.88
N GLY A 148 -16.51 -20.04 -0.64
CA GLY A 148 -16.79 -21.48 -0.67
C GLY A 148 -17.62 -21.95 0.52
#